data_AF-A0A7C6AHH8-F1
#
_entry.id   AF-A0A7C6AHH8-F1
#
_cell.length_a   1.000
_cell.length_b   1.000
_cell.length_c   1.000
_cell.angle_alpha   90.00
_cell.angle_beta   90.00
_cell.angle_gamma   90.00
#
_symmetry.space_group_name_H-M   'P 1'
#
loop_
_entity.id
_entity.type
_entity.pdbx_description
1 polymer ?
#
loop_
_entity_poly.entity_id
_entity_poly.type
_entity_poly.pdbx_seq_one_letter_code
_entity_poly.pdbx_strand_id
1 'polypeptide(L)' 'MKEEKINESLLASMDEAAQKAKEEFDQMPEDVKKLISQWMRKWYLKAGYRRLGRIAVAYAKALEKG' A
#
# COMPACT_ATOMS: atom_id res chain seq x y z
N MET A 1 -26.03 16.07 -3.32
CA MET A 1 -25.54 16.41 -4.68
C MET A 1 -24.10 16.96 -4.74
N LYS A 2 -23.69 18.01 -3.98
CA LYS A 2 -22.26 18.44 -3.96
C LYS A 2 -21.37 17.48 -3.18
N GLU A 3 -21.83 16.97 -2.04
CA GLU A 3 -21.09 16.02 -1.19
C GLU A 3 -20.90 14.64 -1.86
N GLU A 4 -21.90 14.15 -2.60
CA GLU A 4 -21.81 12.89 -3.35
C GLU A 4 -20.75 12.95 -4.45
N LYS A 5 -20.67 14.05 -5.20
CA LYS A 5 -19.64 14.26 -6.24
C LYS A 5 -18.23 14.38 -5.66
N ILE A 6 -18.08 14.93 -4.45
CA ILE A 6 -16.80 15.00 -3.74
C ILE A 6 -16.35 13.59 -3.33
N ASN A 7 -17.27 12.75 -2.87
CA ASN A 7 -16.97 11.37 -2.50
C ASN A 7 -16.60 10.50 -3.71
N GLU A 8 -17.28 10.65 -4.84
CA GLU A 8 -16.95 9.92 -6.07
C GLU A 8 -15.57 10.32 -6.61
N SER A 9 -15.25 11.62 -6.63
CA SER A 9 -13.94 12.10 -7.06
C SER A 9 -12.82 11.58 -6.16
N LEU A 10 -13.06 11.50 -4.84
CA LEU A 10 -12.09 10.97 -3.88
C LEU A 10 -11.85 9.48 -4.07
N LEU A 11 -12.92 8.69 -4.24
CA LEU A 11 -12.83 7.25 -4.51
C LEU A 11 -12.06 6.98 -5.81
N ALA A 12 -12.34 7.73 -6.87
CA ALA A 12 -11.61 7.62 -8.14
C ALA A 12 -10.10 7.90 -7.96
N SER A 13 -9.72 8.91 -7.17
CA SER A 13 -8.31 9.17 -6.87
C SER A 13 -7.65 8.06 -6.05
N MET A 14 -8.40 7.40 -5.15
CA MET A 14 -7.89 6.26 -4.39
C MET A 14 -7.67 5.04 -5.29
N ASP A 15 -8.60 4.78 -6.20
CA ASP A 15 -8.49 3.68 -7.16
C ASP A 15 -7.33 3.89 -8.13
N GLU A 16 -7.13 5.11 -8.61
CA GLU A 16 -5.97 5.46 -9.45
C GLU A 16 -4.64 5.22 -8.71
N ALA A 17 -4.57 5.62 -7.44
CA ALA A 17 -3.39 5.38 -6.61
C ALA A 17 -3.15 3.88 -6.38
N ALA A 18 -4.21 3.10 -6.16
CA ALA A 18 -4.12 1.64 -6.01
C ALA A 18 -3.65 0.97 -7.31
N GLN A 19 -4.11 1.44 -8.46
CA GLN A 19 -3.71 0.94 -9.76
C GLN A 19 -2.22 1.20 -10.03
N LYS A 20 -1.74 2.42 -9.77
CA LYS A 20 -0.31 2.75 -9.90
C LYS A 20 0.55 1.91 -8.96
N ALA A 21 0.12 1.75 -7.71
CA ALA A 21 0.83 0.90 -6.75
C ALA A 21 0.90 -0.56 -7.21
N LYS A 22 -0.14 -1.08 -7.86
CA LYS A 22 -0.14 -2.42 -8.46
C LYS A 22 0.85 -2.51 -9.62
N GLU A 23 0.87 -1.53 -10.52
CA GLU A 23 1.80 -1.49 -11.65
C GLU A 23 3.26 -1.45 -11.17
N GLU A 24 3.57 -0.62 -10.18
CA GLU A 24 4.88 -0.59 -9.54
C GLU A 24 5.23 -1.95 -8.93
N PHE A 25 4.28 -2.56 -8.20
CA PHE A 25 4.49 -3.88 -7.61
C PHE A 25 4.78 -4.95 -8.65
N ASP A 26 4.04 -4.97 -9.77
CA ASP A 26 4.21 -5.98 -10.84
C ASP A 26 5.58 -5.86 -11.52
N GLN A 27 6.16 -4.65 -11.56
CA GLN A 27 7.49 -4.37 -12.11
C GLN A 27 8.65 -4.66 -11.16
N MET A 28 8.39 -4.93 -9.87
CA MET A 28 9.44 -5.25 -8.91
C MET A 28 10.12 -6.60 -9.23
N PRO A 29 11.40 -6.77 -8.86
CA PRO A 29 12.08 -8.07 -8.92
C PRO A 29 11.28 -9.19 -8.22
N GLU A 30 11.33 -10.40 -8.78
CA GLU A 30 10.50 -11.53 -8.32
C GLU A 30 10.78 -11.93 -6.86
N ASP A 31 12.03 -11.87 -6.44
CA ASP A 31 12.47 -12.11 -5.06
C ASP A 31 11.90 -11.07 -4.09
N VAL A 32 11.87 -9.79 -4.48
CA VAL A 32 11.26 -8.69 -3.71
C VAL A 32 9.75 -8.89 -3.59
N LYS A 33 9.05 -9.18 -4.70
CA LYS A 33 7.60 -9.46 -4.69
C LYS A 33 7.28 -10.64 -3.78
N LYS A 34 8.06 -11.71 -3.85
CA LYS A 34 7.91 -12.90 -3.01
C LYS A 34 8.10 -12.57 -1.53
N LEU A 35 9.14 -11.80 -1.19
CA LEU A 35 9.42 -11.40 0.19
C LEU A 35 8.26 -10.57 0.78
N ILE A 36 7.82 -9.53 0.06
CA ILE A 36 6.71 -8.67 0.49
C ILE A 36 5.42 -9.48 0.64
N SER A 37 5.10 -10.31 -0.35
CA SER A 37 3.88 -11.13 -0.35
C SER A 37 3.86 -12.15 0.79
N GLN A 38 4.99 -12.80 1.09
CA GLN A 38 5.10 -13.74 2.19
C GLN A 38 4.96 -13.05 3.55
N TRP A 39 5.62 -11.91 3.74
CA TRP A 39 5.50 -11.13 4.97
C TRP A 39 4.06 -10.64 5.17
N MET A 40 3.44 -10.05 4.14
CA MET A 40 2.05 -9.62 4.17
C MET A 40 1.11 -10.79 4.49
N ARG A 41 1.17 -11.89 3.74
CA ARG A 41 0.32 -13.08 3.97
C ARG A 41 0.43 -13.63 5.39
N LYS A 42 1.65 -13.67 5.96
CA LYS A 42 1.89 -14.17 7.32
C LYS A 42 1.17 -13.35 8.40
N TRP A 43 1.06 -12.04 8.20
CA TRP A 43 0.60 -11.12 9.24
C TRP A 43 -0.73 -10.44 8.95
N TYR A 44 -1.21 -10.43 7.71
CA TYR A 44 -2.40 -9.69 7.29
C TYR A 44 -3.63 -10.04 8.13
N LEU A 45 -3.91 -11.33 8.32
CA LEU A 45 -5.05 -11.79 9.13
C LEU A 45 -4.84 -11.64 10.64
N LYS A 46 -3.59 -11.44 11.09
CA LYS A 46 -3.25 -11.33 12.52
C LYS A 46 -3.20 -9.88 13.01
N ALA A 47 -2.67 -8.98 12.18
CA ALA A 47 -2.36 -7.60 12.56
C ALA A 47 -3.17 -6.56 11.75
N GLY A 48 -3.75 -6.95 10.60
CA GLY A 48 -4.48 -6.08 9.70
C GLY A 48 -3.59 -5.16 8.87
N TYR A 49 -4.03 -4.85 7.65
CA TYR A 49 -3.28 -4.04 6.67
C TYR A 49 -2.85 -2.67 7.21
N ARG A 50 -3.70 -1.99 7.99
CA ARG A 50 -3.41 -0.65 8.52
C ARG A 50 -2.21 -0.63 9.48
N ARG A 51 -2.04 -1.67 10.29
CA ARG A 51 -0.89 -1.77 11.23
C ARG A 51 0.38 -2.16 10.48
N LEU A 52 0.28 -3.06 9.50
CA LEU A 52 1.39 -3.43 8.64
C LEU A 52 1.92 -2.24 7.81
N GLY A 53 1.03 -1.45 7.22
CA GLY A 53 1.41 -0.24 6.50
C GLY A 53 2.17 0.76 7.37
N ARG A 54 1.74 0.97 8.62
CA ARG A 54 2.47 1.85 9.56
C ARG A 54 3.89 1.36 9.87
N ILE A 55 4.08 0.04 10.00
CA ILE A 55 5.41 -0.55 10.22
C ILE A 55 6.33 -0.27 9.03
N ALA A 56 5.84 -0.53 7.80
CA ALA A 56 6.61 -0.30 6.58
C ALA A 56 6.98 1.18 6.39
N VAL A 57 6.03 2.10 6.59
CA VAL A 57 6.28 3.55 6.48
C VAL A 57 7.24 4.04 7.56
N ALA A 58 7.16 3.52 8.79
CA ALA A 58 8.08 3.89 9.86
C ALA A 58 9.52 3.50 9.51
N TYR A 59 9.72 2.32 8.93
CA TYR A 59 11.02 1.88 8.44
C TYR A 59 11.52 2.76 7.29
N ALA A 60 10.69 3.06 6.29
CA ALA A 60 11.07 3.95 5.18
C ALA A 60 11.53 5.33 5.68
N LYS A 61 10.80 5.94 6.62
CA LYS A 61 11.18 7.20 7.26
C LYS A 61 12.48 7.13 8.06
N ALA A 62 12.84 5.95 8.58
CA ALA A 62 14.10 5.77 9.29
C ALA A 62 15.27 5.73 8.31
N LEU A 63 15.09 5.17 7.11
CA LEU A 63 16.10 5.16 6.06
C LEU A 63 16.40 6.56 5.52
N GLU A 64 15.40 7.44 5.43
CA GLU A 64 15.60 8.85 4.98
C GLU A 64 16.44 9.69 5.95
N LYS A 65 16.62 9.23 7.19
CA LYS A 65 17.34 9.96 8.25
C LYS A 65 18.77 9.46 8.48
N GLY A 66 19.15 8.35 7.86
CA GLY A 66 20.49 7.76 7.94
C GLY A 66 21.27 8.02 6.68
#